data_AF-A0A9X9F8Q0-F1
#
_entry.id   AF-A0A9X9F8Q0-F1
#
_cell.length_a   1.000
_cell.length_b   1.000
_cell.length_c   1.000
_cell.angle_alpha   90.00
_cell.angle_beta   90.00
_cell.angle_gamma   90.00
#
_symmetry.space_group_name_H-M   'P 1'
#
loop_
_entity.id
_entity.type
_entity.pdbx_description
1 polymer ?
#
loop_
_entity_poly.entity_id
_entity_poly.type
_entity_poly.pdbx_seq_one_letter_code
_entity_poly.pdbx_strand_id
1 'polypeptide(L)' 'MDRIKCTVAYDGMHFCGYQIQPNHRTVQQEIEKALQKLHKGELVRVQASGRTDSTVHAKGQ' A
#
# COMPACT_ATOMS: atom_id res chain seq x y z
N MET A 1 0.05 12.31 17.63
CA MET A 1 -0.27 11.18 16.73
C MET A 1 1.06 10.61 16.30
N ASP A 2 1.34 9.37 16.67
CA ASP A 2 2.67 8.79 16.48
C ASP A 2 2.88 8.41 15.01
N ARG A 3 4.07 8.67 14.50
CA ARG A 3 4.46 8.26 13.15
C ARG A 3 5.21 6.93 13.24
N ILE A 4 4.64 5.90 12.64
CA ILE A 4 5.19 4.55 12.65
C ILE A 4 5.82 4.26 11.28
N LYS A 5 7.03 3.70 11.29
CA LYS A 5 7.65 3.11 10.10
C LYS A 5 7.31 1.62 10.05
N CYS A 6 6.80 1.18 8.90
CA CYS A 6 6.62 -0.23 8.58
C CYS A 6 7.46 -0.59 7.36
N THR A 7 7.85 -1.86 7.24
CA THR A 7 8.51 -2.40 6.05
C THR A 7 7.62 -3.49 5.49
N VAL A 8 7.31 -3.42 4.20
CA VAL A 8 6.36 -4.32 3.54
C VAL A 8 7.00 -5.07 2.39
N ALA A 9 6.58 -6.31 2.20
CA ALA A 9 6.90 -7.12 1.04
C ALA A 9 5.63 -7.48 0.29
N TYR A 10 5.71 -7.51 -1.03
CA TYR A 10 4.58 -7.89 -1.88
C TYR A 10 5.05 -8.47 -3.21
N ASP A 11 4.23 -9.39 -3.72
CA ASP A 11 4.25 -9.80 -5.11
C ASP A 11 3.42 -8.82 -5.94
N GLY A 12 4.06 -8.12 -6.88
CA GLY A 12 3.44 -7.12 -7.73
C GLY A 12 2.55 -7.68 -8.84
N MET A 13 2.57 -8.99 -9.14
CA MET A 13 1.98 -9.56 -10.36
C MET A 13 0.51 -9.16 -10.61
N HIS A 14 -0.28 -8.99 -9.54
CA HIS A 14 -1.70 -8.63 -9.61
C HIS A 14 -2.01 -7.18 -9.22
N PHE A 15 -1.00 -6.31 -9.28
CA PHE A 15 -1.12 -4.90 -8.93
C PHE A 15 -0.71 -3.99 -10.09
N CYS A 16 -1.50 -2.94 -10.31
CA CYS A 16 -1.20 -1.85 -11.23
C CYS A 16 -0.24 -0.83 -10.58
N GLY A 17 0.78 -1.33 -9.89
CA GLY A 17 1.79 -0.53 -9.22
C GLY A 17 1.44 -0.17 -7.77
N TYR A 18 2.31 0.65 -7.18
CA TYR A 18 2.18 1.02 -5.78
C TYR A 18 1.08 2.04 -5.54
N GLN A 19 1.12 3.16 -6.27
CA GLN A 19 0.28 4.32 -6.01
C GLN A 19 -1.17 4.08 -6.44
N ILE A 20 -2.11 4.58 -5.63
CA ILE A 20 -3.56 4.51 -5.91
C ILE A 20 -3.88 5.11 -7.28
N GLN A 21 -4.66 4.35 -8.05
CA GLN A 21 -5.21 4.74 -9.35
C GLN A 21 -6.70 4.40 -9.41
N PRO A 22 -7.53 5.20 -10.11
CA PRO A 22 -8.94 4.87 -10.31
C PRO A 22 -9.11 3.51 -10.99
N ASN A 23 -10.09 2.72 -10.54
CA ASN A 23 -10.49 1.44 -11.15
C ASN A 23 -9.40 0.34 -11.23
N HIS A 24 -8.27 0.53 -10.55
CA HIS A 24 -7.17 -0.43 -10.54
C HIS A 24 -6.82 -0.86 -9.12
N ARG A 25 -6.45 -2.13 -8.98
CA ARG A 25 -5.93 -2.65 -7.71
C ARG A 25 -4.46 -2.24 -7.57
N THR A 26 -4.13 -1.59 -6.45
CA THR A 26 -2.79 -1.03 -6.19
C THR A 26 -2.34 -1.40 -4.79
N VAL A 27 -1.02 -1.45 -4.56
CA VAL A 27 -0.47 -1.88 -3.26
C VAL A 27 -0.87 -0.90 -2.14
N GLN A 28 -0.77 0.41 -2.38
CA GLN A 28 -1.16 1.42 -1.40
C GLN A 28 -2.63 1.28 -1.02
N GLN A 29 -3.54 1.06 -1.98
CA GLN A 29 -4.96 0.91 -1.69
C GLN A 29 -5.23 -0.30 -0.79
N GLU A 30 -4.58 -1.44 -1.03
CA GLU A 30 -4.78 -2.64 -0.21
C GLU A 30 -4.21 -2.48 1.20
N ILE A 31 -3.07 -1.79 1.35
CA ILE A 31 -2.51 -1.45 2.67
C ILE A 31 -3.47 -0.51 3.42
N GLU A 32 -3.93 0.57 2.80
CA GLU A 32 -4.86 1.53 3.43
C GLU A 32 -6.20 0.85 3.81
N LYS A 33 -6.72 -0.06 2.98
CA LYS A 33 -7.92 -0.86 3.30
C LYS A 33 -7.69 -1.79 4.51
N ALA A 34 -6.55 -2.47 4.57
CA ALA A 34 -6.22 -3.34 5.69
C ALA A 34 -6.09 -2.54 7.00
N LEU A 35 -5.42 -1.39 6.95
CA LEU A 35 -5.31 -0.49 8.10
C LEU A 35 -6.68 0.07 8.51
N GLN A 36 -7.52 0.47 7.55
CA GLN A 36 -8.87 0.93 7.85
C GLN A 36 -9.70 -0.15 8.57
N LYS A 37 -9.61 -1.40 8.12
CA LYS A 37 -10.26 -2.53 8.80
C LYS A 37 -9.75 -2.71 10.24
N LEU A 38 -8.44 -2.56 10.45
CA LEU A 38 -7.82 -2.67 11.78
C LEU A 38 -8.26 -1.52 12.71
N HIS A 39 -8.47 -0.33 12.17
CA HIS A 39 -8.85 0.89 12.90
C HIS A 39 -10.37 1.15 12.89
N LYS A 40 -11.19 0.09 12.86
CA LYS A 40 -12.65 0.17 12.99
C LYS A 40 -13.33 1.11 11.97
N GLY A 41 -12.78 1.21 10.76
CA GLY A 41 -13.34 2.02 9.68
C GLY A 41 -12.69 3.39 9.52
N GLU A 42 -11.82 3.81 10.43
CA GLU A 42 -11.08 5.07 10.30
C GLU A 42 -10.03 4.99 9.18
N LEU A 43 -10.00 6.01 8.33
CA LEU A 43 -9.07 6.06 7.20
C LEU A 43 -7.65 6.33 7.71
N VAL A 44 -6.74 5.40 7.45
CA VAL A 44 -5.30 5.55 7.74
C VAL A 44 -4.53 5.71 6.44
N ARG A 45 -3.91 6.88 6.24
CA ARG A 45 -3.08 7.18 5.08
C ARG A 45 -1.66 6.66 5.28
N VAL A 46 -1.07 6.14 4.20
CA VAL A 46 0.34 5.71 4.20
C VAL A 46 1.17 6.52 3.22
N GLN A 47 2.42 6.76 3.58
CA GLN A 47 3.42 7.38 2.70
C GLN A 47 4.52 6.35 2.43
N ALA A 48 4.81 6.12 1.15
CA ALA A 48 5.83 5.17 0.72
C ALA A 48 7.22 5.78 0.75
N SER A 49 8.26 4.94 0.87
CA SER A 49 9.63 5.35 0.59
C SER A 49 9.86 5.62 -0.90
N GLY A 50 9.26 4.80 -1.77
CA GLY A 50 9.33 4.95 -3.22
C GLY A 50 8.08 4.39 -3.89
N ARG A 51 7.91 4.65 -5.20
CA ARG A 51 6.84 4.04 -5.99
C ARG A 51 7.41 2.89 -6.80
N THR A 52 6.63 1.83 -6.95
CA THR A 52 6.92 0.76 -7.92
C THR A 52 5.88 0.78 -9.02
N ASP A 53 6.31 0.49 -10.24
CA ASP A 53 5.43 0.36 -11.39
C ASP A 53 4.59 -0.92 -11.32
N SER A 54 3.63 -1.06 -12.24
CA SER A 54 2.83 -2.28 -12.40
C SER A 54 3.72 -3.52 -12.49
N THR A 55 3.23 -4.61 -11.88
CA THR A 55 3.91 -5.93 -11.80
C THR A 55 5.23 -6.00 -11.03
N VAL A 56 5.84 -4.87 -10.65
CA VAL A 56 7.10 -4.85 -9.88
C VAL A 56 6.89 -5.33 -8.45
N HIS A 57 7.76 -6.23 -7.99
CA HIS A 57 7.76 -6.79 -6.63
C HIS A 57 8.63 -5.96 -5.67
N ALA A 58 8.37 -6.08 -4.36
CA ALA A 58 9.24 -5.51 -3.33
C ALA A 58 9.44 -6.48 -2.17
N LYS A 59 10.65 -6.48 -1.59
CA LYS A 59 10.99 -7.23 -0.37
C LYS A 59 11.04 -6.35 0.89
N GLY A 60 11.12 -5.03 0.73
CA GLY A 60 11.29 -4.10 1.85
C GLY A 60 10.95 -2.67 1.46
N GLN A 61 9.77 -2.49 0.87
CA GLN A 61 9.17 -1.18 0.60
C GLN A 61 8.80 -0.47 1.91
#